data_AF-A0A7J9XSY3-F1
#
_entry.id   AF-A0A7J9XSY3-F1
#
_cell.length_a   1.000
_cell.length_b   1.000
_cell.length_c   1.000
_cell.angle_alpha   90.00
_cell.angle_beta   90.00
_cell.angle_gamma   90.00
#
_symmetry.space_group_name_H-M   'P 1'
#
loop_
_entity.id
_entity.type
_entity.pdbx_description
1 polymer ?
#
loop_
_entity_poly.entity_id
_entity_poly.type
_entity_poly.pdbx_seq_one_letter_code
_entity_poly.pdbx_strand_id
1 'polypeptide(L)' 'MTVENLTDTETPTHGAELTDAAASKAKGLLKQEGRSDMHLRIAVQPGGCAGLR' A
#
# COMPACT_ATOMS: atom_id res chain seq x y z
N MET A 1 42.46 -0.42 -2.42
CA MET A 1 41.56 -0.66 -1.28
C MET A 1 40.14 -0.61 -1.82
N THR A 2 39.40 -1.69 -1.72
CA THR A 2 38.03 -1.80 -2.26
C THR A 2 37.07 -1.33 -1.17
N VAL A 3 36.22 -0.35 -1.47
CA VAL A 3 35.14 0.08 -0.57
C VAL A 3 33.84 -0.51 -1.08
N GLU A 4 33.27 -1.42 -0.29
CA GLU A 4 31.96 -2.02 -0.56
C GLU A 4 30.92 -1.22 0.21
N ASN A 5 30.09 -0.47 -0.50
CA ASN A 5 28.99 0.29 0.08
C ASN A 5 27.71 -0.55 0.04
N LEU A 6 27.45 -1.32 1.11
CA LEU A 6 26.14 -1.94 1.35
C LEU A 6 25.14 -0.84 1.74
N THR A 7 24.43 -0.30 0.76
CA THR A 7 23.17 0.42 1.00
C THR A 7 22.07 -0.60 1.20
N ASP A 8 21.86 -1.01 2.45
CA ASP A 8 20.63 -1.69 2.83
C ASP A 8 19.49 -0.68 2.68
N THR A 9 18.78 -0.79 1.57
CA THR A 9 17.69 0.12 1.21
C THR A 9 16.46 -0.36 1.93
N GLU A 10 16.38 -0.11 3.24
CA GLU A 10 15.13 -0.26 3.99
C GLU A 10 14.11 0.67 3.33
N THR A 11 13.21 0.07 2.57
CA THR A 11 12.14 0.81 1.90
C THR A 11 11.26 1.36 3.00
N PRO A 12 11.16 2.70 3.18
CA PRO A 12 10.35 3.25 4.26
C PRO A 12 8.93 2.74 4.08
N THR A 13 8.44 2.02 5.08
CA THR A 13 7.04 1.59 5.11
C THR A 13 6.21 2.87 5.11
N HIS A 14 5.37 3.04 4.09
CA HIS A 14 4.32 4.05 4.11
C HIS A 14 3.62 3.91 5.47
N GLY A 15 3.50 4.99 6.26
CA GLY A 15 3.02 4.95 7.66
C GLY A 15 1.53 4.55 7.83
N ALA A 16 0.99 3.78 6.89
CA ALA A 16 -0.34 3.22 6.88
C ALA A 16 -0.24 1.70 6.97
N GLU A 17 -0.85 1.14 8.01
CA GLU A 17 -1.01 -0.30 8.17
C GLU A 17 -2.33 -0.77 7.58
N LEU A 18 -2.31 -1.91 6.88
CA LEU A 18 -3.52 -2.52 6.33
C LEU A 18 -4.06 -3.53 7.34
N THR A 19 -5.26 -3.29 7.86
CA THR A 19 -5.92 -4.23 8.77
C THR A 19 -6.42 -5.47 8.02
N ASP A 20 -6.56 -6.59 8.73
CA ASP A 20 -7.08 -7.85 8.16
C ASP A 20 -8.45 -7.69 7.50
N ALA A 21 -9.31 -6.86 8.10
CA ALA A 21 -10.62 -6.54 7.56
C ALA A 21 -10.52 -5.77 6.23
N ALA A 22 -9.63 -4.78 6.14
CA ALA A 22 -9.39 -4.02 4.92
C ALA A 22 -8.75 -4.91 3.82
N ALA A 23 -7.79 -5.76 4.18
CA ALA A 23 -7.16 -6.71 3.26
C ALA A 23 -8.17 -7.70 2.67
N SER A 24 -9.05 -8.24 3.52
CA SER A 24 -10.12 -9.16 3.10
C SER A 24 -11.07 -8.49 2.11
N LYS A 25 -11.42 -7.22 2.35
CA LYS A 25 -12.27 -6.44 1.44
C LYS A 25 -11.58 -6.18 0.10
N ALA A 26 -10.33 -5.73 0.11
CA ALA A 26 -9.55 -5.50 -1.11
C ALA A 26 -9.45 -6.77 -1.96
N LYS A 27 -9.16 -7.91 -1.33
CA LYS A 27 -9.14 -9.23 -2.00
C LYS A 27 -10.51 -9.62 -2.58
N GLY A 28 -11.60 -9.29 -1.87
CA GLY A 28 -12.96 -9.50 -2.36
C GLY A 28 -13.25 -8.73 -3.65
N LEU A 29 -12.85 -7.45 -3.72
CA LEU A 29 -13.02 -6.61 -4.90
C LEU A 29 -12.20 -7.12 -6.09
N LEU A 30 -10.93 -7.49 -5.88
CA LEU A 30 -10.07 -8.06 -6.92
C LEU A 30 -10.65 -9.35 -7.52
N LYS A 31 -11.21 -10.22 -6.67
CA LYS A 31 -11.89 -11.44 -7.12
C LYS A 31 -13.15 -11.16 -7.94
N GLN A 32 -13.91 -10.13 -7.59
CA GLN A 32 -15.11 -9.74 -8.34
C GLN A 32 -14.75 -9.26 -9.76
N GLU A 33 -13.62 -8.58 -9.91
CA GLU A 33 -13.10 -8.18 -11.23
C GLU A 33 -12.43 -9.33 -12.00
N GLY A 34 -12.23 -10.50 -11.37
CA GLY A 34 -11.56 -11.65 -11.98
C GLY A 34 -10.07 -11.43 -12.21
N ARG A 35 -9.47 -10.46 -11.50
CA ARG A 35 -8.10 -9.99 -11.75
C ARG A 35 -7.22 -10.15 -10.51
N SER A 36 -6.16 -10.93 -10.66
CA SER A 36 -5.12 -11.13 -9.62
C SER A 36 -3.82 -10.38 -9.92
N ASP A 37 -3.75 -9.69 -11.05
CA ASP A 37 -2.61 -8.93 -11.55
C ASP A 37 -2.60 -7.46 -11.07
N MET A 38 -3.61 -7.05 -10.30
CA MET A 38 -3.76 -5.68 -9.81
C MET A 38 -3.22 -5.51 -8.39
N HIS A 39 -2.69 -4.33 -8.12
CA HIS A 39 -2.13 -3.95 -6.83
C HIS A 39 -2.95 -2.84 -6.17
N LEU A 40 -3.06 -2.88 -4.83
CA LEU A 40 -3.68 -1.82 -4.06
C LEU A 40 -2.78 -0.58 -4.08
N ARG A 41 -3.30 0.56 -4.55
CA ARG A 41 -2.63 1.86 -4.52
C ARG A 41 -3.42 2.81 -3.63
N ILE A 42 -2.71 3.56 -2.79
CA ILE A 42 -3.30 4.60 -1.94
C ILE A 42 -2.98 5.96 -2.55
N ALA A 43 -4.00 6.80 -2.73
CA ALA A 43 -3.89 8.20 -3.09
C ALA A 43 -4.68 9.00 -2.05
N VAL A 44 -4.20 10.20 -1.72
CA VAL A 44 -4.87 11.09 -0.76
C VAL A 44 -5.37 12.31 -1.52
N GLN A 45 -6.64 12.64 -1.36
CA GLN A 45 -7.23 13.91 -1.79
C GLN A 45 -7.60 14.76 -0.58
N PRO A 46 -7.47 16.10 -0.68
CA PRO A 46 -7.87 17.00 0.39
C PRO A 46 -9.36 16.81 0.71
N GLY A 47 -9.64 16.64 2.00
CA GLY A 47 -10.98 16.36 2.51
C GLY A 47 -11.53 17.48 3.39
N GLY A 48 -12.68 17.21 4.02
CA GLY A 48 -13.32 18.09 5.00
C GLY A 48 -13.40 17.42 6.37
N CYS A 49 -14.39 17.81 7.19
CA CYS A 49 -14.55 17.29 8.55
C CYS A 49 -14.78 15.76 8.62
N ALA A 50 -15.21 15.13 7.53
CA ALA A 50 -15.40 13.68 7.43
C ALA A 50 -14.10 12.90 7.13
N GLY A 51 -12.97 13.59 6.94
CA GLY A 51 -11.68 12.99 6.61
C GLY A 51 -11.26 13.13 5.15
N LEU A 52 -10.10 12.54 4.84
CA LEU A 52 -9.45 12.52 3.52
C LEU A 52 -10.20 11.59 2.56
N ARG A 53 -10.25 11.95 1.27
CA ARG A 53 -10.94 11.18 0.22
C ARG A 53 -9.98 10.46 -0.71
#